data_AF-A0A178ILK8-F1
#
_entry.id   AF-A0A178ILK8-F1
#
_cell.length_a   1.000
_cell.length_b   1.000
_cell.length_c   1.000
_cell.angle_alpha   90.00
_cell.angle_beta   90.00
_cell.angle_gamma   90.00
#
_symmetry.space_group_name_H-M   'P 1'
#
loop_
_entity.id
_entity.type
_entity.pdbx_description
1 polymer ?
#
loop_
_entity_poly.entity_id
_entity_poly.type
_entity_poly.pdbx_seq_one_letter_code
_entity_poly.pdbx_strand_id
1 'polypeptide(L)'
;MKHPPSAGAPRILAPVTALAAFLLMLIAVATKPAAASGDGTVEFRPPNRDWFFDSGPDPATTGALEFSKKTILLTGDFTRGKRYVAAACVISRKFREANRMVFTVRTDQEVLMVLLTDSTGQVHMQKHPVKLNKPKEITVKFVAGKPFWDGAKDGVLHLPVKEVSVLVHSDEVDQRGFCEISDVRLLKPPASEPIVFENFDARKITIDGSTFVEPTERDWAFDRGPDPATTGTLEFSNKTILLTGDFTRGKRYVAAACAIRFREVNRMSFKVHTNQKKTLIVFITDVTGQIHLQRHPVKPNESQKITVGWTAGKSKEFRGGAKDGVLHLPVRKVSVLIDSAEVAGRGFCEISDVRLFNSPPSPPAT
;
A
#
# COMPACT_ATOMS: atom_id res chain seq x y z
N MET A 1 24.30 -94.28 27.09
CA MET A 1 23.75 -92.90 27.12
C MET A 1 22.64 -92.82 26.07
N LYS A 2 21.45 -92.39 26.47
CA LYS A 2 20.17 -92.54 25.72
C LYS A 2 20.06 -91.55 24.55
N HIS A 3 19.51 -92.02 23.43
CA HIS A 3 18.91 -91.22 22.34
C HIS A 3 17.35 -91.29 22.42
N PRO A 4 16.62 -90.38 21.74
CA PRO A 4 15.31 -89.84 22.14
C PRO A 4 14.09 -90.51 21.47
N PRO A 5 12.85 -90.08 21.82
CA PRO A 5 11.97 -89.36 20.87
C PRO A 5 11.15 -88.22 21.56
N SER A 6 10.94 -87.05 20.95
CA SER A 6 9.94 -86.64 19.94
C SER A 6 8.47 -86.50 20.40
N ALA A 7 7.97 -85.26 20.21
CA ALA A 7 6.61 -84.81 19.84
C ALA A 7 5.49 -84.65 20.90
N GLY A 8 4.86 -83.46 20.88
CA GLY A 8 3.54 -83.21 21.43
C GLY A 8 3.20 -81.71 21.57
N ALA A 9 2.67 -81.09 20.50
CA ALA A 9 1.98 -79.79 20.54
C ALA A 9 0.45 -80.02 20.73
N PRO A 10 -0.30 -79.04 21.27
CA PRO A 10 -1.20 -78.20 20.42
C PRO A 10 -1.21 -76.71 20.85
N ARG A 11 -1.21 -75.72 19.94
CA ARG A 11 -2.37 -74.99 19.33
C ARG A 11 -3.40 -74.54 20.39
N ILE A 12 -3.87 -73.29 20.53
CA ILE A 12 -4.50 -72.28 19.63
C ILE A 12 -4.51 -70.95 20.46
N LEU A 13 -4.19 -69.73 20.00
CA LEU A 13 -5.07 -68.75 19.31
C LEU A 13 -4.26 -67.49 18.95
N ALA A 14 -4.46 -67.00 17.71
CA ALA A 14 -3.94 -65.76 17.12
C ALA A 14 -4.72 -64.52 17.60
N PRO A 15 -4.63 -63.32 16.99
CA PRO A 15 -3.63 -62.72 16.08
C PRO A 15 -3.09 -61.39 16.70
N VAL A 16 -2.18 -60.62 16.12
CA VAL A 16 -2.49 -59.51 15.18
C VAL A 16 -1.18 -59.07 14.53
N THR A 17 -1.23 -59.13 13.22
CA THR A 17 -0.39 -58.56 12.17
C THR A 17 -0.17 -57.05 12.27
N ALA A 18 1.05 -56.59 11.99
CA ALA A 18 1.35 -55.40 11.16
C ALA A 18 2.88 -55.38 10.89
N LEU A 19 3.39 -56.19 9.96
CA LEU A 19 3.69 -55.77 8.58
C LEU A 19 4.12 -54.31 8.45
N ALA A 20 5.43 -54.10 8.46
CA ALA A 20 6.07 -52.90 7.95
C ALA A 20 5.81 -52.80 6.44
N ALA A 21 4.76 -52.07 6.06
CA ALA A 21 4.52 -51.65 4.69
C ALA A 21 5.14 -50.26 4.50
N PHE A 22 6.32 -50.25 3.88
CA PHE A 22 6.96 -49.05 3.36
C PHE A 22 6.11 -48.54 2.18
N LEU A 23 5.11 -47.70 2.45
CA LEU A 23 4.35 -47.05 1.39
C LEU A 23 5.13 -45.83 0.91
N LEU A 24 5.86 -46.02 -0.18
CA LEU A 24 6.39 -44.95 -1.01
C LEU A 24 5.20 -44.22 -1.67
N MET A 25 4.58 -43.28 -0.96
CA MET A 25 3.68 -42.32 -1.59
C MET A 25 4.51 -41.35 -2.41
N LEU A 26 4.71 -41.68 -3.70
CA LEU A 26 4.87 -40.66 -4.72
C LEU A 26 3.57 -39.85 -4.75
N ILE A 27 3.48 -38.82 -3.91
CA ILE A 27 2.59 -37.71 -4.19
C ILE A 27 3.23 -36.98 -5.35
N ALA A 28 2.76 -37.27 -6.56
CA ALA A 28 2.89 -36.35 -7.66
C ALA A 28 2.18 -35.06 -7.22
N VAL A 29 2.94 -34.15 -6.60
CA VAL A 29 2.51 -32.76 -6.45
C VAL A 29 2.42 -32.28 -7.88
N ALA A 30 1.19 -32.24 -8.40
CA ALA A 30 0.87 -31.45 -9.56
C ALA A 30 1.31 -30.03 -9.20
N THR A 31 2.50 -29.66 -9.66
CA THR A 31 2.96 -28.28 -9.69
C THR A 31 2.01 -27.60 -10.65
N LYS A 32 0.92 -27.07 -10.10
CA LYS A 32 0.09 -26.12 -10.83
C LYS A 32 1.08 -25.03 -11.22
N PRO A 33 1.35 -24.83 -12.53
CA PRO A 33 2.25 -23.76 -12.93
C PRO A 33 1.69 -22.49 -12.30
N ALA A 34 2.57 -21.71 -11.68
CA ALA A 34 2.20 -20.39 -11.21
C ALA A 34 1.57 -19.69 -12.40
N ALA A 35 0.24 -19.52 -12.34
CA ALA A 35 -0.43 -18.68 -13.30
C ALA A 35 0.27 -17.34 -13.19
N ALA A 36 0.98 -16.95 -14.25
CA ALA A 36 1.39 -15.57 -14.41
C ALA A 36 0.10 -14.77 -14.22
N SER A 37 0.01 -14.02 -13.12
CA SER A 37 -1.13 -13.15 -12.87
C SER A 37 -1.16 -12.16 -14.03
N GLY A 38 -2.08 -12.37 -14.96
CA GLY A 38 -2.24 -11.59 -16.19
C GLY A 38 -2.75 -10.16 -15.94
N ASP A 39 -2.38 -9.52 -14.82
CA ASP A 39 -2.83 -8.19 -14.43
C ASP A 39 -1.69 -7.15 -14.33
N GLY A 40 -0.44 -7.52 -14.70
CA GLY A 40 0.69 -6.59 -14.63
C GLY A 40 1.13 -6.25 -13.19
N THR A 41 0.71 -7.00 -12.17
CA THR A 41 1.21 -6.87 -10.81
C THR A 41 2.65 -7.37 -10.73
N VAL A 42 3.60 -6.46 -10.44
CA VAL A 42 4.96 -6.85 -10.08
C VAL A 42 4.95 -7.40 -8.66
N GLU A 43 5.22 -8.70 -8.56
CA GLU A 43 5.37 -9.43 -7.30
C GLU A 43 6.82 -9.41 -6.83
N PHE A 44 7.02 -9.16 -5.55
CA PHE A 44 8.30 -9.39 -4.90
C PHE A 44 8.15 -10.27 -3.67
N ARG A 45 9.07 -11.21 -3.52
CA ARG A 45 9.17 -12.06 -2.34
C ARG A 45 10.34 -11.58 -1.49
N PRO A 46 10.08 -10.98 -0.31
CA PRO A 46 11.15 -10.58 0.60
C PRO A 46 12.03 -11.79 0.95
N PRO A 47 13.36 -11.74 0.71
CA PRO A 47 14.26 -12.79 1.14
C PRO A 47 14.32 -12.87 2.67
N ASN A 48 14.71 -14.02 3.22
CA ASN A 48 14.82 -14.22 4.67
C ASN A 48 15.67 -13.14 5.38
N ARG A 49 16.69 -12.58 4.71
CA ARG A 49 17.54 -11.51 5.27
C ARG A 49 16.81 -10.18 5.51
N ASP A 50 15.65 -9.97 4.90
CA ASP A 50 14.85 -8.76 5.10
C ASP A 50 13.92 -8.90 6.32
N TRP A 51 13.90 -10.08 6.95
CA TRP A 51 13.13 -10.39 8.14
C TRP A 51 14.02 -10.46 9.38
N PHE A 52 13.51 -9.98 10.50
CA PHE A 52 14.18 -10.07 11.79
C PHE A 52 13.17 -10.27 12.92
N PHE A 53 13.67 -10.81 14.04
CA PHE A 53 12.89 -10.98 15.26
C PHE A 53 12.85 -9.66 16.04
N ASP A 54 11.66 -9.26 16.46
CA ASP A 54 11.44 -8.15 17.38
C ASP A 54 10.79 -8.68 18.65
N SER A 55 11.44 -8.48 19.79
CA SER A 55 10.94 -8.89 21.12
C SER A 55 9.82 -7.99 21.65
N GLY A 56 9.47 -6.93 20.93
CA GLY A 56 8.56 -5.91 21.39
C GLY A 56 9.14 -5.14 22.60
N PRO A 57 8.31 -4.31 23.24
CA PRO A 57 8.75 -3.39 24.29
C PRO A 57 8.86 -4.01 25.70
N ASP A 58 8.41 -5.25 25.91
CA ASP A 58 8.49 -5.92 27.21
C ASP A 58 9.72 -6.86 27.26
N PRO A 59 10.76 -6.55 28.05
CA PRO A 59 11.98 -7.36 28.09
C PRO A 59 11.79 -8.74 28.74
N ALA A 60 10.68 -8.99 29.44
CA ALA A 60 10.39 -10.29 30.01
C ALA A 60 9.71 -11.25 29.01
N THR A 61 9.24 -10.73 27.87
CA THR A 61 8.70 -11.53 26.77
C THR A 61 9.84 -12.12 25.96
N THR A 62 9.76 -13.42 25.68
CA THR A 62 10.79 -14.14 24.91
C THR A 62 10.17 -14.81 23.69
N GLY A 63 11.00 -15.19 22.73
CA GLY A 63 10.52 -15.81 21.50
C GLY A 63 11.66 -16.13 20.54
N ALA A 64 11.28 -16.60 19.35
CA ALA A 64 12.24 -16.93 18.30
C ALA A 64 11.60 -16.69 16.92
N LEU A 65 12.46 -16.42 15.95
CA LEU A 65 12.12 -16.38 14.53
C LEU A 65 13.00 -17.41 13.80
N GLU A 66 12.36 -18.42 13.24
CA GLU A 66 13.03 -19.52 12.53
C GLU A 66 12.63 -19.52 11.06
N PHE A 67 13.59 -19.86 10.19
CA PHE A 67 13.39 -19.90 8.75
C PHE A 67 13.48 -21.33 8.23
N SER A 68 12.48 -21.74 7.46
CA SER A 68 12.53 -22.93 6.61
C SER A 68 12.62 -22.52 5.13
N LYS A 69 12.72 -23.50 4.22
CA LYS A 69 12.72 -23.22 2.77
C LYS A 69 11.47 -22.51 2.26
N LYS A 70 10.33 -22.63 2.96
CA LYS A 70 9.03 -22.12 2.50
C LYS A 70 8.27 -21.31 3.54
N THR A 71 8.73 -21.29 4.79
CA THR A 71 7.98 -20.74 5.91
C THR A 71 8.88 -19.97 6.87
N ILE A 72 8.29 -18.99 7.53
CA ILE A 72 8.85 -18.26 8.66
C ILE A 72 8.02 -18.66 9.87
N LEU A 73 8.66 -19.20 10.90
CA LEU A 73 8.00 -19.55 12.15
C LEU A 73 8.37 -18.53 13.22
N LEU A 74 7.38 -17.80 13.70
CA LEU A 74 7.48 -16.93 14.86
C LEU A 74 6.85 -17.64 16.06
N THR A 75 7.58 -17.75 17.17
CA THR A 75 7.06 -18.27 18.44
C THR A 75 7.25 -17.24 19.54
N GLY A 76 6.26 -17.09 20.43
CA GLY A 76 6.34 -16.25 21.61
C GLY A 76 6.07 -17.04 22.90
N ASP A 77 6.79 -16.70 23.96
CA ASP A 77 6.58 -17.14 25.34
C ASP A 77 6.34 -15.92 26.23
N PHE A 78 5.11 -15.84 26.74
CA PHE A 78 4.56 -14.76 27.57
C PHE A 78 4.35 -15.21 29.02
N THR A 79 4.98 -16.31 29.46
CA THR A 79 4.86 -16.77 30.86
C THR A 79 5.33 -15.74 31.89
N ARG A 80 6.27 -14.86 31.49
CA ARG A 80 6.84 -13.82 32.36
C ARG A 80 6.62 -12.38 31.88
N GLY A 81 6.25 -12.20 30.62
CA GLY A 81 6.06 -10.89 29.98
C GLY A 81 4.69 -10.77 29.31
N LYS A 82 4.43 -9.63 28.66
CA LYS A 82 3.18 -9.34 27.96
C LYS A 82 3.44 -8.69 26.60
N ARG A 83 2.35 -8.23 25.95
CA ARG A 83 2.32 -7.52 24.67
C ARG A 83 2.55 -8.45 23.49
N TYR A 84 3.74 -8.48 22.89
CA TYR A 84 3.94 -9.23 21.65
C TYR A 84 5.40 -9.56 21.39
N VAL A 85 5.59 -10.55 20.51
CA VAL A 85 6.78 -10.70 19.67
C VAL A 85 6.38 -10.54 18.22
N ALA A 86 7.31 -10.15 17.34
CA ALA A 86 7.01 -9.95 15.93
C ALA A 86 8.05 -10.52 14.98
N ALA A 87 7.58 -10.95 13.82
CA ALA A 87 8.36 -11.15 12.62
C ALA A 87 8.27 -9.85 11.82
N ALA A 88 9.33 -9.04 11.86
CA ALA A 88 9.38 -7.73 11.22
C ALA A 88 10.09 -7.83 9.87
N CYS A 89 9.48 -7.27 8.83
CA CYS A 89 9.97 -7.29 7.46
C CYS A 89 10.30 -5.87 6.99
N VAL A 90 11.57 -5.59 6.71
CA VAL A 90 12.00 -4.29 6.17
C VAL A 90 11.62 -4.17 4.70
N ILE A 91 10.87 -3.13 4.36
CA ILE A 91 10.49 -2.83 2.98
C ILE A 91 11.62 -2.07 2.29
N SER A 92 12.43 -2.80 1.53
CA SER A 92 13.59 -2.23 0.84
C SER A 92 13.21 -1.09 -0.12
N ARG A 93 14.17 -0.20 -0.41
CA ARG A 93 13.97 0.92 -1.36
C ARG A 93 13.46 0.46 -2.74
N LYS A 94 13.73 -0.79 -3.13
CA LYS A 94 13.30 -1.39 -4.40
C LYS A 94 11.78 -1.58 -4.49
N PHE A 95 11.07 -1.61 -3.36
CA PHE A 95 9.63 -1.88 -3.29
C PHE A 95 8.82 -0.79 -2.59
N ARG A 96 9.32 0.46 -2.60
CA ARG A 96 8.58 1.64 -2.09
C ARG A 96 7.22 1.87 -2.77
N GLU A 97 7.02 1.31 -3.95
CA GLU A 97 5.79 1.41 -4.74
C GLU A 97 4.77 0.30 -4.43
N ALA A 98 5.12 -0.67 -3.57
CA ALA A 98 4.16 -1.66 -3.11
C ALA A 98 3.02 -0.97 -2.35
N ASN A 99 1.79 -1.43 -2.54
CA ASN A 99 0.62 -0.90 -1.84
C ASN A 99 -0.07 -1.95 -0.96
N ARG A 100 0.40 -3.20 -0.99
CA ARG A 100 -0.09 -4.27 -0.13
C ARG A 100 0.95 -5.38 0.03
N MET A 101 0.89 -6.06 1.16
CA MET A 101 1.53 -7.35 1.39
C MET A 101 0.46 -8.44 1.44
N VAL A 102 0.71 -9.57 0.80
CA VAL A 102 -0.13 -10.76 0.85
C VAL A 102 0.72 -11.92 1.37
N PHE A 103 0.20 -12.70 2.31
CA PHE A 103 0.86 -13.89 2.83
C PHE A 103 -0.18 -14.89 3.35
N THR A 104 0.20 -16.16 3.43
CA THR A 104 -0.58 -17.19 4.13
C THR A 104 -0.09 -17.29 5.56
N VAL A 105 -1.01 -17.42 6.51
CA VAL A 105 -0.70 -17.60 7.93
C VAL A 105 -1.43 -18.82 8.51
N ARG A 106 -0.75 -19.59 9.35
CA ARG A 106 -1.35 -20.55 10.27
C ARG A 106 -0.92 -20.17 11.69
N THR A 107 -1.87 -19.95 12.58
CA THR A 107 -1.62 -19.43 13.94
C THR A 107 -2.64 -20.00 14.93
N ASP A 108 -2.29 -19.99 16.20
CA ASP A 108 -3.18 -20.27 17.35
C ASP A 108 -3.84 -19.00 17.92
N GLN A 109 -3.76 -17.87 17.21
CA GLN A 109 -4.51 -16.66 17.52
C GLN A 109 -5.87 -16.66 16.79
N GLU A 110 -6.89 -16.02 17.38
CA GLU A 110 -8.16 -15.74 16.69
C GLU A 110 -8.13 -14.41 15.92
N VAL A 111 -7.30 -13.45 16.37
CA VAL A 111 -7.02 -12.21 15.64
C VAL A 111 -5.52 -12.08 15.38
N LEU A 112 -5.14 -12.06 14.10
CA LEU A 112 -3.79 -11.71 13.71
C LEU A 112 -3.65 -10.18 13.69
N MET A 113 -2.67 -9.67 14.44
CA MET A 113 -2.32 -8.24 14.40
C MET A 113 -1.12 -8.03 13.47
N VAL A 114 -1.20 -7.02 12.61
CA VAL A 114 -0.13 -6.60 11.72
C VAL A 114 0.15 -5.12 11.93
N LEU A 115 1.42 -4.77 12.08
CA LEU A 115 1.87 -3.39 12.20
C LEU A 115 2.45 -2.90 10.87
N LEU A 116 2.12 -1.66 10.52
CA LEU A 116 2.75 -0.91 9.44
C LEU A 116 3.52 0.27 10.04
N THR A 117 4.84 0.28 9.89
CA THR A 117 5.67 1.43 10.28
C THR A 117 5.91 2.31 9.07
N ASP A 118 5.47 3.56 9.16
CA ASP A 118 5.49 4.49 8.04
C ASP A 118 6.79 5.31 7.95
N SER A 119 6.88 6.21 6.97
CA SER A 119 8.08 7.01 6.73
C SER A 119 8.45 7.97 7.87
N THR A 120 7.48 8.37 8.70
CA THR A 120 7.68 9.21 9.88
C THR A 120 8.06 8.40 11.13
N GLY A 121 7.98 7.07 11.04
CA GLY A 121 8.11 6.16 12.18
C GLY A 121 6.80 5.96 12.93
N GLN A 122 5.67 6.43 12.40
CA GLN A 122 4.36 6.18 13.00
C GLN A 122 3.95 4.75 12.70
N VAL A 123 3.48 4.06 13.73
CA VAL A 123 3.04 2.67 13.66
C VAL A 123 1.52 2.63 13.58
N HIS A 124 0.99 1.86 12.62
CA HIS A 124 -0.44 1.60 12.46
C HIS A 124 -0.75 0.13 12.66
N MET A 125 -1.69 -0.19 13.53
CA MET A 125 -2.14 -1.58 13.73
C MET A 125 -3.35 -1.91 12.86
N GLN A 126 -3.28 -3.04 12.17
CA GLN A 126 -4.40 -3.68 11.49
C GLN A 126 -4.70 -5.03 12.16
N LYS A 127 -5.99 -5.35 12.29
CA LYS A 127 -6.48 -6.59 12.89
C LYS A 127 -7.16 -7.44 11.83
N HIS A 128 -6.80 -8.71 11.76
CA HIS A 128 -7.33 -9.66 10.79
C HIS A 128 -7.89 -10.89 11.52
N PRO A 129 -9.22 -11.12 11.52
CA PRO A 129 -9.79 -12.34 12.08
C PRO A 129 -9.25 -13.56 11.36
N VAL A 130 -8.88 -14.60 12.09
CA VAL A 130 -8.35 -15.88 11.58
C VAL A 130 -9.04 -17.03 12.30
N LYS A 131 -8.88 -18.27 11.80
CA LYS A 131 -9.36 -19.46 12.50
C LYS A 131 -8.16 -20.22 13.05
N LEU A 132 -8.27 -20.63 14.30
CA LEU A 132 -7.22 -21.39 15.01
C LEU A 132 -6.71 -22.56 14.16
N ASN A 133 -5.39 -22.60 13.99
CA ASN A 133 -4.64 -23.66 13.30
C ASN A 133 -5.09 -23.93 11.85
N LYS A 134 -5.82 -23.01 11.21
CA LYS A 134 -6.21 -23.12 9.80
C LYS A 134 -5.43 -22.11 8.96
N PRO A 135 -4.76 -22.56 7.88
CA PRO A 135 -4.15 -21.65 6.94
C PRO A 135 -5.16 -20.63 6.41
N LYS A 136 -4.79 -19.35 6.41
CA LYS A 136 -5.58 -18.26 5.84
C LYS A 136 -4.67 -17.31 5.07
N GLU A 137 -5.08 -16.93 3.87
CA GLU A 137 -4.44 -15.83 3.14
C GLU A 137 -4.87 -14.48 3.73
N ILE A 138 -3.90 -13.65 4.08
CA ILE A 138 -4.05 -12.31 4.63
C ILE A 138 -3.58 -11.31 3.59
N THR A 139 -4.41 -10.31 3.31
CA THR A 139 -4.04 -9.14 2.51
C THR A 139 -3.96 -7.92 3.42
N VAL A 140 -2.75 -7.41 3.61
CA VAL A 140 -2.46 -6.19 4.37
C VAL A 140 -2.33 -5.05 3.39
N LYS A 141 -3.35 -4.19 3.32
CA LYS A 141 -3.30 -2.98 2.48
C LYS A 141 -2.48 -1.91 3.19
N PHE A 142 -1.65 -1.15 2.48
CA PHE A 142 -0.86 -0.06 3.05
C PHE A 142 -1.73 1.20 3.22
N VAL A 143 -2.66 1.11 4.16
CA VAL A 143 -3.59 2.17 4.56
C VAL A 143 -3.55 2.33 6.08
N ALA A 144 -3.95 3.51 6.58
CA ALA A 144 -3.95 3.79 8.01
C ALA A 144 -4.82 2.77 8.78
N GLY A 145 -4.22 2.16 9.80
CA GLY A 145 -4.88 1.32 10.79
C GLY A 145 -5.08 2.07 12.12
N LYS A 146 -5.88 1.47 13.02
CA LYS A 146 -6.10 1.94 14.39
C LYS A 146 -5.97 0.78 15.38
N PRO A 147 -5.42 1.02 16.59
CA PRO A 147 -4.76 2.25 17.03
C PRO A 147 -3.46 2.55 16.26
N PHE A 148 -2.94 3.76 16.43
CA PHE A 148 -1.64 4.19 15.91
C PHE A 148 -0.85 4.89 17.01
N TRP A 149 0.48 4.84 16.93
CA TRP A 149 1.39 5.45 17.91
C TRP A 149 2.73 5.78 17.26
N ASP A 150 3.61 6.44 18.02
CA ASP A 150 4.92 6.93 17.56
C ASP A 150 4.87 7.83 16.31
N GLY A 151 6.04 8.19 15.79
CA GLY A 151 6.20 9.06 14.61
C GLY A 151 5.43 10.38 14.69
N ALA A 152 4.73 10.73 13.60
CA ALA A 152 3.98 11.97 13.47
C ALA A 152 2.78 12.11 14.43
N LYS A 153 2.24 10.99 14.91
CA LYS A 153 1.05 10.87 15.78
C LYS A 153 -0.21 11.56 15.22
N ASP A 154 -0.37 11.60 13.90
CA ASP A 154 -1.50 12.27 13.24
C ASP A 154 -2.58 11.31 12.71
N GLY A 155 -2.36 9.99 12.82
CA GLY A 155 -3.28 8.97 12.35
C GLY A 155 -3.34 8.82 10.83
N VAL A 156 -2.48 9.54 10.10
CA VAL A 156 -2.29 9.42 8.66
C VAL A 156 -1.11 8.48 8.41
N LEU A 157 -1.24 7.57 7.44
CA LEU A 157 -0.15 6.70 7.03
C LEU A 157 0.71 7.41 5.98
N HIS A 158 1.95 7.76 6.35
CA HIS A 158 2.89 8.48 5.49
C HIS A 158 3.78 7.53 4.69
N LEU A 159 3.52 7.39 3.40
CA LEU A 159 4.34 6.55 2.52
C LEU A 159 5.78 7.08 2.36
N PRO A 160 6.76 6.21 2.05
CA PRO A 160 6.63 4.75 1.94
C PRO A 160 6.50 4.07 3.31
N VAL A 161 5.78 2.93 3.35
CA VAL A 161 5.88 1.99 4.47
C VAL A 161 7.32 1.47 4.53
N LYS A 162 7.94 1.56 5.70
CA LYS A 162 9.32 1.13 5.96
C LYS A 162 9.38 -0.31 6.45
N GLU A 163 8.36 -0.76 7.16
CA GLU A 163 8.33 -2.07 7.80
C GLU A 163 6.90 -2.60 7.90
N VAL A 164 6.76 -3.92 7.76
CA VAL A 164 5.54 -4.66 8.07
C VAL A 164 5.87 -5.73 9.09
N SER A 165 5.16 -5.74 10.22
CA SER A 165 5.44 -6.67 11.33
C SER A 165 4.23 -7.51 11.65
N VAL A 166 4.39 -8.84 11.63
CA VAL A 166 3.34 -9.81 11.93
C VAL A 166 3.53 -10.30 13.37
N LEU A 167 2.49 -10.21 14.19
CA LEU A 167 2.60 -10.39 15.64
C LEU A 167 2.09 -11.75 16.12
N VAL A 168 2.71 -12.24 17.18
CA VAL A 168 2.04 -13.06 18.21
C VAL A 168 1.80 -12.14 19.40
N HIS A 169 0.54 -11.91 19.78
CA HIS A 169 0.17 -11.00 20.87
C HIS A 169 -0.34 -11.78 22.09
N SER A 170 0.07 -11.39 23.30
CA SER A 170 -0.30 -12.01 24.57
C SER A 170 -1.79 -11.92 24.91
N ASP A 171 -2.52 -11.06 24.21
CA ASP A 171 -3.99 -10.92 24.39
C ASP A 171 -4.75 -11.97 23.56
N GLU A 172 -4.07 -12.65 22.63
CA GLU A 172 -4.66 -13.58 21.67
C GLU A 172 -4.20 -15.03 21.91
N VAL A 173 -3.34 -15.24 22.91
CA VAL A 173 -2.81 -16.55 23.31
C VAL A 173 -2.67 -16.62 24.83
N ASP A 174 -2.71 -17.81 25.42
CA ASP A 174 -2.65 -17.95 26.89
C ASP A 174 -1.25 -17.62 27.45
N GLN A 175 -0.27 -18.47 27.16
CA GLN A 175 1.11 -18.33 27.66
C GLN A 175 2.14 -18.45 26.56
N ARG A 176 1.84 -19.21 25.52
CA ARG A 176 2.70 -19.44 24.36
C ARG A 176 1.86 -19.35 23.11
N GLY A 177 2.45 -18.81 22.06
CA GLY A 177 1.77 -18.59 20.79
C GLY A 177 2.70 -18.76 19.61
N PHE A 178 2.14 -18.98 18.43
CA PHE A 178 2.92 -19.03 17.20
C PHE A 178 2.21 -18.43 15.98
N CYS A 179 3.02 -18.04 15.01
CA CYS A 179 2.61 -17.73 13.65
C CYS A 179 3.55 -18.41 12.66
N GLU A 180 3.00 -19.30 11.83
CA GLU A 180 3.70 -19.82 10.65
C GLU A 180 3.26 -19.00 9.43
N ILE A 181 4.19 -18.29 8.82
CA ILE A 181 3.97 -17.36 7.70
C ILE A 181 4.58 -17.98 6.43
N SER A 182 3.83 -18.03 5.34
CA SER A 182 4.30 -18.53 4.04
C SER A 182 3.79 -17.67 2.87
N ASP A 183 4.34 -17.91 1.67
CA ASP A 183 3.88 -17.31 0.42
C ASP A 183 3.79 -15.77 0.44
N VAL A 184 4.76 -15.13 1.13
CA VAL A 184 4.84 -13.68 1.27
C VAL A 184 5.11 -13.01 -0.07
N ARG A 185 4.26 -12.05 -0.41
CA ARG A 185 4.29 -11.29 -1.66
C ARG A 185 4.03 -9.81 -1.38
N LEU A 186 4.96 -8.95 -1.73
CA LEU A 186 4.70 -7.52 -1.89
C LEU A 186 4.16 -7.29 -3.30
N LEU A 187 2.98 -6.70 -3.36
CA LEU A 187 2.30 -6.41 -4.62
C LEU A 187 2.30 -4.91 -4.85
N LYS A 188 2.73 -4.51 -6.05
CA LYS A 188 2.41 -3.20 -6.58
C LYS A 188 0.92 -3.15 -6.92
N PRO A 189 0.28 -1.96 -6.98
CA PRO A 189 -0.94 -1.86 -7.78
C PRO A 189 -0.64 -2.41 -9.19
N PRO A 190 -1.61 -3.09 -9.84
CA PRO A 190 -1.41 -3.54 -11.21
C PRO A 190 -0.89 -2.36 -12.00
N ALA A 191 0.20 -2.56 -12.74
CA ALA A 191 0.59 -1.61 -13.74
C ALA A 191 -0.63 -1.49 -14.65
N SER A 192 -1.35 -0.37 -14.61
CA SER A 192 -2.08 0.06 -15.79
C SER A 192 -1.06 -0.03 -16.91
N GLU A 193 -1.30 -0.92 -17.89
CA GLU A 193 -0.31 -1.31 -18.89
C GLU A 193 0.52 -0.09 -19.28
N PRO A 194 1.86 -0.16 -19.29
CA PRO A 194 2.60 0.89 -19.96
C PRO A 194 2.04 0.93 -21.38
N ILE A 195 1.42 2.05 -21.76
CA ILE A 195 1.13 2.29 -23.17
C ILE A 195 2.49 2.22 -23.85
N VAL A 196 2.73 1.12 -24.54
CA VAL A 196 3.92 0.93 -25.36
C VAL A 196 3.77 1.91 -26.51
N PHE A 197 4.58 2.98 -26.50
CA PHE A 197 4.59 4.00 -27.54
C PHE A 197 4.91 3.43 -28.93
N GLU A 198 5.40 2.19 -29.04
CA GLU A 198 5.78 1.57 -30.32
C GLU A 198 4.59 1.29 -31.26
N ASN A 199 3.36 1.17 -30.75
CA ASN A 199 2.14 1.05 -31.57
C ASN A 199 1.30 2.35 -31.59
N PHE A 200 1.80 3.43 -31.00
CA PHE A 200 1.11 4.71 -30.98
C PHE A 200 1.45 5.49 -32.27
N ASP A 201 0.50 5.56 -33.19
CA ASP A 201 0.64 6.34 -34.42
C ASP A 201 0.65 7.85 -34.08
N ALA A 202 1.84 8.37 -33.81
CA ALA A 202 2.11 9.77 -33.49
C ALA A 202 1.66 10.76 -34.59
N ARG A 203 1.22 10.28 -35.75
CA ARG A 203 0.69 11.12 -36.83
C ARG A 203 -0.79 11.46 -36.69
N LYS A 204 -1.52 10.85 -35.74
CA LYS A 204 -3.00 10.92 -35.75
C LYS A 204 -3.65 11.99 -34.88
N ILE A 205 -2.95 12.69 -33.98
CA ILE A 205 -3.59 13.77 -33.21
C ILE A 205 -2.60 14.90 -32.92
N THR A 206 -2.73 16.00 -33.67
CA THR A 206 -2.03 17.27 -33.44
C THR A 206 -3.03 18.40 -33.23
N ILE A 207 -2.93 19.05 -32.07
CA ILE A 207 -3.11 20.51 -31.93
C ILE A 207 -1.92 20.96 -31.07
N ASP A 208 -1.07 21.82 -31.62
CA ASP A 208 0.12 22.47 -31.00
C ASP A 208 1.38 21.63 -30.72
N GLY A 209 1.53 20.43 -31.30
CA GLY A 209 2.81 19.70 -31.29
C GLY A 209 3.23 19.05 -29.96
N SER A 210 2.40 19.13 -28.91
CA SER A 210 2.61 18.41 -27.65
C SER A 210 1.67 17.23 -27.52
N THR A 211 2.22 16.02 -27.39
CA THR A 211 1.46 14.81 -27.05
C THR A 211 0.90 14.93 -25.64
N PHE A 212 -0.34 14.47 -25.44
CA PHE A 212 -0.98 14.46 -24.13
C PHE A 212 -1.65 13.12 -23.83
N VAL A 213 -1.84 12.85 -22.54
CA VAL A 213 -2.66 11.74 -22.04
C VAL A 213 -3.78 12.28 -21.16
N GLU A 214 -4.96 11.66 -21.24
CA GLU A 214 -6.10 11.98 -20.37
C GLU A 214 -6.07 11.03 -19.16
N PRO A 215 -6.04 11.53 -17.91
CA PRO A 215 -6.20 10.69 -16.75
C PRO A 215 -7.61 10.10 -16.71
N THR A 216 -7.74 8.88 -16.19
CA THR A 216 -9.02 8.17 -16.06
C THR A 216 -9.63 8.40 -14.68
N GLU A 217 -10.91 8.06 -14.47
CA GLU A 217 -11.55 8.13 -13.15
C GLU A 217 -10.76 7.38 -12.06
N ARG A 218 -10.07 6.29 -12.42
CA ARG A 218 -9.24 5.49 -11.50
C ARG A 218 -7.98 6.20 -11.01
N ASP A 219 -7.61 7.33 -11.63
CA ASP A 219 -6.47 8.14 -11.23
C ASP A 219 -6.84 9.20 -10.20
N TRP A 220 -8.13 9.42 -9.96
CA TRP A 220 -8.63 10.45 -9.07
C TRP A 220 -9.12 9.88 -7.74
N ALA A 221 -8.85 10.60 -6.67
CA ALA A 221 -9.34 10.28 -5.33
C ALA A 221 -9.78 11.55 -4.60
N PHE A 222 -10.80 11.40 -3.75
CA PHE A 222 -11.20 12.44 -2.83
C PHE A 222 -10.20 12.54 -1.67
N ASP A 223 -9.72 13.74 -1.38
CA ASP A 223 -8.89 14.05 -0.23
C ASP A 223 -9.61 15.09 0.64
N ARG A 224 -9.97 14.67 1.86
CA ARG A 224 -10.75 15.49 2.80
C ARG A 224 -9.92 16.57 3.49
N GLY A 225 -8.61 16.61 3.24
CA GLY A 225 -7.71 17.45 3.99
C GLY A 225 -7.65 17.09 5.49
N PRO A 226 -6.94 17.91 6.29
CA PRO A 226 -6.62 17.57 7.67
C PRO A 226 -7.69 17.98 8.70
N ASP A 227 -8.74 18.70 8.32
CA ASP A 227 -9.79 19.11 9.27
C ASP A 227 -10.90 18.05 9.34
N PRO A 228 -11.12 17.41 10.50
CA PRO A 228 -12.11 16.37 10.63
C PRO A 228 -13.56 16.85 10.51
N ALA A 229 -13.84 18.14 10.71
CA ALA A 229 -15.19 18.70 10.62
C ALA A 229 -15.58 19.12 9.19
N THR A 230 -14.60 19.16 8.27
CA THR A 230 -14.84 19.41 6.85
C THR A 230 -15.36 18.13 6.16
N THR A 231 -16.42 18.27 5.37
CA THR A 231 -17.00 17.18 4.56
C THR A 231 -17.05 17.59 3.09
N GLY A 232 -17.30 16.64 2.20
CA GLY A 232 -17.35 16.87 0.76
C GLY A 232 -17.53 15.58 -0.02
N THR A 233 -17.73 15.71 -1.33
CA THR A 233 -17.86 14.57 -2.26
C THR A 233 -16.97 14.77 -3.48
N LEU A 234 -16.62 13.67 -4.13
CA LEU A 234 -16.03 13.64 -5.46
C LEU A 234 -16.89 12.74 -6.34
N GLU A 235 -17.47 13.32 -7.37
CA GLU A 235 -18.40 12.63 -8.28
C GLU A 235 -17.90 12.72 -9.72
N PHE A 236 -18.12 11.65 -10.48
CA PHE A 236 -17.73 11.56 -11.88
C PHE A 236 -18.99 11.54 -12.74
N SER A 237 -19.02 12.40 -13.76
CA SER A 237 -20.08 12.40 -14.77
C SER A 237 -19.46 12.66 -16.14
N ASN A 238 -19.46 11.63 -16.98
CA ASN A 238 -18.83 11.64 -18.31
C ASN A 238 -17.32 11.99 -18.26
N LYS A 239 -16.96 13.22 -18.68
CA LYS A 239 -15.59 13.76 -18.70
C LYS A 239 -15.38 14.88 -17.67
N THR A 240 -16.31 14.99 -16.72
CA THR A 240 -16.30 16.04 -15.70
C THR A 240 -16.21 15.40 -14.32
N ILE A 241 -15.43 16.04 -13.47
CA ILE A 241 -15.24 15.69 -12.05
C ILE A 241 -15.85 16.82 -11.24
N LEU A 242 -16.84 16.52 -10.43
CA LEU A 242 -17.43 17.47 -9.49
C LEU A 242 -16.87 17.21 -8.10
N LEU A 243 -16.09 18.17 -7.60
CA LEU A 243 -15.67 18.24 -6.21
C LEU A 243 -16.61 19.18 -5.46
N THR A 244 -17.13 18.74 -4.32
CA THR A 244 -17.92 19.58 -3.40
C THR A 244 -17.27 19.61 -2.02
N GLY A 245 -17.45 20.72 -1.30
CA GLY A 245 -16.96 20.87 0.08
C GLY A 245 -17.95 21.64 0.95
N ASP A 246 -18.19 21.14 2.17
CA ASP A 246 -18.91 21.83 3.24
C ASP A 246 -17.95 22.16 4.38
N PHE A 247 -17.75 23.46 4.58
CA PHE A 247 -16.89 24.11 5.55
C PHE A 247 -17.70 24.90 6.59
N THR A 248 -19.00 24.63 6.74
CA THR A 248 -19.83 25.31 7.75
C THR A 248 -19.37 25.00 9.18
N ARG A 249 -18.73 23.85 9.39
CA ARG A 249 -18.20 23.39 10.68
C ARG A 249 -16.69 23.22 10.72
N GLY A 250 -16.04 23.11 9.56
CA GLY A 250 -14.60 22.88 9.41
C GLY A 250 -13.90 23.99 8.64
N LYS A 251 -12.59 23.90 8.51
CA LYS A 251 -11.72 24.84 7.79
C LYS A 251 -10.79 24.07 6.85
N ARG A 252 -9.88 24.81 6.22
CA ARG A 252 -8.83 24.34 5.31
C ARG A 252 -9.38 23.97 3.93
N TYR A 253 -9.43 22.70 3.54
CA TYR A 253 -9.75 22.35 2.16
C TYR A 253 -10.30 20.93 2.03
N VAL A 254 -10.95 20.68 0.90
CA VAL A 254 -11.10 19.36 0.27
C VAL A 254 -10.42 19.39 -1.09
N ALA A 255 -10.06 18.24 -1.65
CA ALA A 255 -9.38 18.18 -2.94
C ALA A 255 -9.79 16.98 -3.80
N ALA A 256 -9.74 17.20 -5.10
CA ALA A 256 -9.72 16.16 -6.13
C ALA A 256 -8.25 15.88 -6.44
N ALA A 257 -7.76 14.70 -6.07
CA ALA A 257 -6.35 14.35 -6.18
C ALA A 257 -6.11 13.35 -7.31
N CYS A 258 -5.43 13.80 -8.37
CA CYS A 258 -5.00 12.98 -9.50
C CYS A 258 -3.61 12.39 -9.24
N ALA A 259 -3.49 11.06 -9.25
CA ALA A 259 -2.21 10.37 -9.26
C ALA A 259 -1.50 10.62 -10.60
N ILE A 260 -0.21 10.96 -10.54
CA ILE A 260 0.63 11.13 -11.73
C ILE A 260 1.50 9.88 -11.88
N ARG A 261 1.21 9.08 -12.90
CA ARG A 261 1.89 7.79 -13.15
C ARG A 261 2.97 7.88 -14.24
N PHE A 262 2.97 8.97 -15.01
CA PHE A 262 3.86 9.21 -16.15
C PHE A 262 5.05 10.04 -15.70
N ARG A 263 6.28 9.52 -15.84
CA ARG A 263 7.49 10.21 -15.36
C ARG A 263 7.88 11.39 -16.24
N GLU A 264 7.47 11.34 -17.49
CA GLU A 264 7.81 12.27 -18.56
C GLU A 264 6.87 13.48 -18.58
N VAL A 265 5.75 13.44 -17.85
CA VAL A 265 4.82 14.57 -17.80
C VAL A 265 5.37 15.66 -16.90
N ASN A 266 5.39 16.90 -17.41
CA ASN A 266 5.83 18.09 -16.69
C ASN A 266 4.74 19.18 -16.57
N ARG A 267 3.53 18.90 -17.07
CA ARG A 267 2.44 19.87 -17.06
C ARG A 267 1.07 19.19 -17.09
N MET A 268 0.13 19.72 -16.33
CA MET A 268 -1.30 19.40 -16.43
C MET A 268 -2.05 20.64 -16.90
N SER A 269 -3.02 20.47 -17.80
CA SER A 269 -4.03 21.50 -18.07
C SER A 269 -5.42 20.92 -17.89
N PHE A 270 -6.34 21.75 -17.41
CA PHE A 270 -7.75 21.40 -17.23
C PHE A 270 -8.60 22.66 -17.32
N LYS A 271 -9.89 22.51 -17.60
CA LYS A 271 -10.89 23.56 -17.38
C LYS A 271 -11.45 23.43 -15.98
N VAL A 272 -11.71 24.57 -15.35
CA VAL A 272 -12.32 24.66 -14.03
C VAL A 272 -13.53 25.59 -14.09
N HIS A 273 -14.62 25.20 -13.43
CA HIS A 273 -15.75 26.06 -13.10
C HIS A 273 -16.00 25.92 -11.59
N THR A 274 -15.88 27.02 -10.84
CA THR A 274 -15.84 26.98 -9.37
C THR A 274 -16.44 28.23 -8.77
N ASN A 275 -17.03 28.14 -7.57
CA ASN A 275 -17.50 29.29 -6.80
C ASN A 275 -16.43 29.91 -5.87
N GLN A 276 -15.16 29.52 -6.01
CA GLN A 276 -14.06 30.13 -5.25
C GLN A 276 -13.88 31.61 -5.61
N LYS A 277 -13.72 32.46 -4.59
CA LYS A 277 -13.76 33.93 -4.65
C LYS A 277 -12.74 34.51 -5.62
N LYS A 278 -11.48 34.08 -5.54
CA LYS A 278 -10.39 34.66 -6.33
C LYS A 278 -9.29 33.69 -6.71
N THR A 279 -9.11 32.62 -5.93
CA THR A 279 -7.96 31.72 -6.11
C THR A 279 -8.40 30.28 -6.15
N LEU A 280 -7.90 29.55 -7.14
CA LEU A 280 -7.84 28.09 -7.13
C LEU A 280 -6.44 27.68 -6.65
N ILE A 281 -6.39 26.88 -5.59
CA ILE A 281 -5.14 26.32 -5.10
C ILE A 281 -4.93 24.95 -5.73
N VAL A 282 -3.72 24.71 -6.24
CA VAL A 282 -3.28 23.40 -6.72
C VAL A 282 -2.08 22.95 -5.91
N PHE A 283 -2.14 21.72 -5.42
CA PHE A 283 -1.01 21.05 -4.79
C PHE A 283 -0.31 20.12 -5.77
N ILE A 284 1.02 20.18 -5.78
CA ILE A 284 1.90 19.27 -6.49
C ILE A 284 2.67 18.48 -5.45
N THR A 285 2.44 17.17 -5.36
CA THR A 285 3.16 16.28 -4.42
C THR A 285 4.28 15.57 -5.17
N ASP A 286 5.49 15.73 -4.67
CA ASP A 286 6.71 15.23 -5.28
C ASP A 286 7.10 13.83 -4.77
N VAL A 287 8.21 13.27 -5.26
CA VAL A 287 8.64 11.91 -4.88
C VAL A 287 9.04 11.77 -3.40
N THR A 288 9.35 12.88 -2.72
CA THR A 288 9.68 12.92 -1.30
C THR A 288 8.44 13.05 -0.41
N GLY A 289 7.27 13.28 -1.02
CA GLY A 289 6.04 13.64 -0.31
C GLY A 289 5.95 15.14 0.00
N GLN A 290 6.85 15.97 -0.54
CA GLN A 290 6.78 17.41 -0.38
C GLN A 290 5.66 17.94 -1.27
N ILE A 291 4.79 18.77 -0.68
CA ILE A 291 3.67 19.41 -1.34
C ILE A 291 4.09 20.83 -1.69
N HIS A 292 4.04 21.18 -2.96
CA HIS A 292 4.26 22.52 -3.49
C HIS A 292 2.91 23.14 -3.82
N LEU A 293 2.69 24.37 -3.36
CA LEU A 293 1.43 25.08 -3.54
C LEU A 293 1.55 26.05 -4.71
N GLN A 294 0.66 25.93 -5.69
CA GLN A 294 0.46 26.92 -6.75
C GLN A 294 -0.91 27.58 -6.60
N ARG A 295 -0.95 28.90 -6.74
CA ARG A 295 -2.19 29.70 -6.75
C ARG A 295 -2.46 30.16 -8.15
N HIS A 296 -3.67 29.89 -8.62
CA HIS A 296 -4.16 30.35 -9.90
C HIS A 296 -5.32 31.30 -9.69
N PRO A 297 -5.29 32.51 -10.28
CA PRO A 297 -6.44 33.41 -10.23
C PRO A 297 -7.62 32.76 -10.95
N VAL A 298 -8.79 32.80 -10.32
CA VAL A 298 -10.05 32.36 -10.91
C VAL A 298 -11.13 33.38 -10.63
N LYS A 299 -12.02 33.55 -11.60
CA LYS A 299 -13.29 34.24 -11.41
C LYS A 299 -14.37 33.25 -10.95
N PRO A 300 -15.16 33.58 -9.90
CA PRO A 300 -16.26 32.73 -9.46
C PRO A 300 -17.29 32.49 -10.56
N ASN A 301 -17.75 31.25 -10.69
CA ASN A 301 -18.79 30.81 -11.63
C ASN A 301 -18.47 31.07 -13.10
N GLU A 302 -17.18 31.23 -13.45
CA GLU A 302 -16.72 31.30 -14.84
C GLU A 302 -15.83 30.10 -15.16
N SER A 303 -16.08 29.48 -16.31
CA SER A 303 -15.23 28.41 -16.85
C SER A 303 -13.90 28.97 -17.34
N GLN A 304 -12.78 28.49 -16.79
CA GLN A 304 -11.44 28.97 -17.08
C GLN A 304 -10.46 27.81 -17.30
N LYS A 305 -9.54 27.95 -18.24
CA LYS A 305 -8.47 26.97 -18.45
C LYS A 305 -7.30 27.26 -17.51
N ILE A 306 -6.95 26.28 -16.68
CA ILE A 306 -5.79 26.32 -15.81
C ILE A 306 -4.69 25.45 -16.39
N THR A 307 -3.45 25.91 -16.26
CA THR A 307 -2.26 25.17 -16.63
C THR A 307 -1.31 25.16 -15.44
N VAL A 308 -0.97 23.96 -15.00
CA VAL A 308 -0.11 23.70 -13.85
C VAL A 308 1.16 23.06 -14.40
N GLY A 309 2.24 23.84 -14.42
CA GLY A 309 3.56 23.36 -14.82
C GLY A 309 4.39 22.96 -13.61
N TRP A 310 5.27 21.98 -13.80
CA TRP A 310 6.30 21.65 -12.83
C TRP A 310 7.66 21.45 -13.51
N THR A 311 8.65 22.16 -13.00
CA THR A 311 10.07 21.98 -13.33
C THR A 311 10.85 21.86 -12.03
N ALA A 312 11.98 21.16 -12.08
CA ALA A 312 12.88 21.07 -10.93
C ALA A 312 13.30 22.48 -10.50
N GLY A 313 13.16 22.81 -9.22
CA GLY A 313 13.44 24.15 -8.72
C GLY A 313 12.80 24.44 -7.37
N LYS A 314 13.08 25.62 -6.81
CA LYS A 314 12.55 26.05 -5.52
C LYS A 314 11.12 26.60 -5.65
N SER A 315 10.19 26.07 -4.87
CA SER A 315 8.88 26.67 -4.61
C SER A 315 8.95 27.62 -3.42
N LYS A 316 8.20 28.71 -3.49
CA LYS A 316 8.07 29.67 -2.38
C LYS A 316 7.20 29.13 -1.25
N GLU A 317 6.26 28.24 -1.57
CA GLU A 317 5.33 27.66 -0.61
C GLU A 317 5.32 26.15 -0.77
N PHE A 318 5.71 25.49 0.32
CA PHE A 318 5.81 24.06 0.39
C PHE A 318 5.58 23.55 1.81
N ARG A 319 5.24 22.26 1.94
CA ARG A 319 5.08 21.58 3.23
C ARG A 319 5.25 20.07 3.07
N GLY A 320 5.54 19.37 4.16
CA GLY A 320 5.75 17.91 4.13
C GLY A 320 7.04 17.52 3.39
N GLY A 321 7.27 16.21 3.25
CA GLY A 321 8.41 15.64 2.53
C GLY A 321 9.79 16.13 2.97
N ALA A 322 10.67 16.41 1.99
CA ALA A 322 12.06 16.82 2.21
C ALA A 322 12.23 18.15 2.98
N LYS A 323 11.23 19.04 2.94
CA LYS A 323 11.22 20.37 3.57
C LYS A 323 12.34 21.31 3.10
N ASP A 324 12.85 21.12 1.90
CA ASP A 324 13.88 21.96 1.29
C ASP A 324 13.32 22.98 0.29
N GLY A 325 12.01 22.90 0.01
CA GLY A 325 11.33 23.71 -0.99
C GLY A 325 11.72 23.38 -2.42
N VAL A 326 12.60 22.40 -2.64
CA VAL A 326 13.01 21.95 -3.97
C VAL A 326 12.00 20.92 -4.46
N LEU A 327 11.49 21.08 -5.68
CA LEU A 327 10.60 20.11 -6.29
C LEU A 327 11.39 18.90 -6.81
N HIS A 328 11.23 17.75 -6.16
CA HIS A 328 11.91 16.51 -6.54
C HIS A 328 11.07 15.66 -7.49
N LEU A 329 11.54 15.52 -8.73
CA LEU A 329 10.88 14.67 -9.72
C LEU A 329 11.09 13.17 -9.43
N PRO A 330 10.16 12.29 -9.83
CA PRO A 330 8.90 12.60 -10.51
C PRO A 330 7.81 13.14 -9.57
N VAL A 331 6.91 13.97 -10.12
CA VAL A 331 5.65 14.32 -9.44
C VAL A 331 4.80 13.07 -9.29
N ARG A 332 4.20 12.89 -8.12
CA ARG A 332 3.36 11.73 -7.77
C ARG A 332 1.87 12.05 -7.78
N LYS A 333 1.51 13.31 -7.51
CA LYS A 333 0.11 13.71 -7.35
C LYS A 333 -0.07 15.18 -7.69
N VAL A 334 -1.15 15.50 -8.39
CA VAL A 334 -1.66 16.88 -8.53
C VAL A 334 -3.03 16.93 -7.89
N SER A 335 -3.28 17.87 -6.98
CA SER A 335 -4.57 18.00 -6.29
C SER A 335 -5.15 19.38 -6.52
N VAL A 336 -6.38 19.43 -7.02
CA VAL A 336 -7.16 20.66 -7.20
C VAL A 336 -8.05 20.85 -5.98
N LEU A 337 -7.94 21.99 -5.32
CA LEU A 337 -8.57 22.24 -4.03
C LEU A 337 -9.81 23.12 -4.13
N ILE A 338 -10.72 22.91 -3.17
CA ILE A 338 -11.61 23.96 -2.68
C ILE A 338 -11.08 24.39 -1.32
N ASP A 339 -10.65 25.64 -1.20
CA ASP A 339 -10.22 26.20 0.08
C ASP A 339 -11.36 26.92 0.80
N SER A 340 -11.54 26.64 2.09
CA SER A 340 -12.52 27.27 2.98
C SER A 340 -12.41 28.80 3.01
N ALA A 341 -11.21 29.36 2.87
CA ALA A 341 -11.00 30.81 2.83
C ALA A 341 -11.57 31.42 1.53
N GLU A 342 -11.62 30.63 0.47
CA GLU A 342 -12.06 31.04 -0.86
C GLU A 342 -13.55 30.81 -1.10
N VAL A 343 -14.32 30.28 -0.14
CA VAL A 343 -15.77 30.07 -0.28
C VAL A 343 -16.57 30.66 0.89
N ALA A 344 -17.90 30.67 0.79
CA ALA A 344 -18.82 31.12 1.83
C ALA A 344 -19.51 29.91 2.49
N GLY A 345 -18.73 29.13 3.24
CA GLY A 345 -19.21 27.93 3.92
C GLY A 345 -19.33 26.70 3.03
N ARG A 346 -19.89 26.80 1.82
CA ARG A 346 -19.94 25.68 0.85
C ARG A 346 -19.28 26.03 -0.47
N GLY A 347 -18.57 25.06 -1.04
CA GLY A 347 -17.82 25.22 -2.27
C GLY A 347 -18.08 24.11 -3.27
N PHE A 348 -17.92 24.42 -4.55
CA PHE A 348 -17.81 23.42 -5.61
C PHE A 348 -16.68 23.77 -6.57
N CYS A 349 -16.17 22.74 -7.23
CA CYS A 349 -15.17 22.84 -8.28
C CYS A 349 -15.44 21.73 -9.30
N GLU A 350 -15.93 22.11 -10.47
CA GLU A 350 -16.06 21.24 -11.64
C GLU A 350 -14.75 21.28 -12.42
N ILE A 351 -14.18 20.11 -12.70
CA ILE A 351 -12.92 19.94 -13.41
C ILE A 351 -13.20 19.12 -14.67
N SER A 352 -12.78 19.61 -15.83
CA SER A 352 -12.99 18.94 -17.12
C SER A 352 -11.80 19.14 -18.06
N ASP A 353 -11.80 18.45 -19.20
CA ASP A 353 -10.77 18.56 -20.24
C ASP A 353 -9.33 18.40 -19.69
N VAL A 354 -9.14 17.46 -18.77
CA VAL A 354 -7.83 17.24 -18.12
C VAL A 354 -6.88 16.58 -19.10
N ARG A 355 -5.72 17.22 -19.30
CA ARG A 355 -4.66 16.75 -20.20
C ARG A 355 -3.31 16.85 -19.51
N LEU A 356 -2.55 15.77 -19.55
CA LEU A 356 -1.17 15.69 -19.06
C LEU A 356 -0.22 15.74 -20.24
N PHE A 357 0.72 16.69 -20.23
CA PHE A 357 1.64 16.93 -21.34
C PHE A 357 3.08 16.56 -20.94
N ASN A 358 3.79 15.98 -21.90
CA ASN A 358 5.25 16.05 -21.93
C ASN A 358 5.64 17.32 -22.69
N SER A 359 6.59 18.10 -22.19
CA SER A 359 7.22 19.12 -23.03
C SER A 359 8.36 18.44 -23.79
N PRO A 360 8.57 18.74 -25.09
CA PRO A 360 9.76 18.24 -25.77
C PRO A 360 11.02 18.68 -24.99
N PRO A 361 12.09 17.86 -24.97
CA PRO A 361 13.36 18.27 -24.39
C PRO A 361 13.76 19.61 -25.01
N SER A 362 14.18 20.56 -24.17
CA SER A 362 14.71 21.83 -24.65
C SER A 362 15.79 21.56 -25.69
N PRO A 363 15.80 22.25 -26.85
CA PRO A 363 16.90 22.11 -27.77
C PRO A 363 18.21 22.44 -27.03
N PRO A 364 19.32 21.73 -27.34
CA PRO A 364 20.60 22.00 -26.69
C PRO A 364 20.91 23.49 -26.83
N ALA A 365 21.29 24.12 -25.71
CA ALA A 365 21.78 25.49 -25.71
C ALA A 365 22.93 25.57 -26.73
N THR A 366 22.80 26.48 -27.69
CA THR A 366 23.79 26.74 -28.74
C THR A 366 24.92 27.60 -28.22
#